data_AF-A0A8T4PHY9-F1
#
_entry.id   AF-A0A8T4PHY9-F1
#
_cell.length_a   1.000
_cell.length_b   1.000
_cell.length_c   1.000
_cell.angle_alpha   90.00
_cell.angle_beta   90.00
_cell.angle_gamma   90.00
#
_symmetry.space_group_name_H-M   'P 1'
#
loop_
_entity.id
_entity.type
_entity.pdbx_description
1 polymer ?
#
loop_
_entity_poly.entity_id
_entity_poly.type
_entity_poly.pdbx_seq_one_letter_code
_entity_poly.pdbx_strand_id
1 'polypeptide(L)' 'DLLICEATYSSKLVDKSEEYGHMTAKQAGQLANKANAKQLVLIHFSARYKNTQELEEDARDIFDNTICSKDFMKINL' A
#
# COMPACT_ATOMS: atom_id res chain seq x y z
N ASP A 1 9.66 -13.10 -1.09
CA ASP A 1 8.32 -13.56 -1.53
C ASP A 1 7.26 -12.50 -1.28
N LEU A 2 6.94 -12.18 -0.03
CA LEU A 2 5.94 -11.18 0.34
C LEU A 2 6.61 -9.89 0.86
N LEU A 3 6.13 -8.72 0.45
CA LEU A 3 6.38 -7.44 1.13
C LEU A 3 5.08 -6.98 1.79
N ILE A 4 5.12 -6.70 3.10
CA ILE A 4 4.03 -6.05 3.83
C ILE A 4 4.48 -4.61 4.11
N CYS A 5 3.73 -3.62 3.65
CA CYS A 5 4.12 -2.21 3.70
C CYS A 5 2.94 -1.31 4.04
N GLU A 6 3.19 -0.22 4.76
CA GLU A 6 2.14 0.74 5.06
C GLU A 6 1.68 1.51 3.82
N ALA A 7 0.42 1.92 3.81
CA ALA A 7 -0.17 2.77 2.78
C ALA A 7 -1.24 3.67 3.42
N THR A 8 -0.81 4.53 4.34
CA THR A 8 -1.73 5.41 5.06
C THR A 8 -2.43 6.40 4.13
N TYR A 9 -1.79 6.76 3.02
CA TYR A 9 -2.31 7.71 2.03
C TYR A 9 -2.25 7.16 0.59
N SER A 10 -3.10 7.68 -0.32
CA SER A 10 -2.89 7.56 -1.76
C SER A 10 -1.91 8.64 -2.21
N SER A 11 -1.32 8.49 -3.39
CA SER A 11 -0.40 9.46 -3.97
C SER A 11 -1.00 10.85 -4.17
N LYS A 12 -2.33 10.97 -4.21
CA LYS A 12 -3.05 12.25 -4.23
C LYS A 12 -2.84 13.09 -2.96
N LEU A 13 -2.35 12.47 -1.89
CA LEU A 13 -2.14 13.09 -0.58
C LEU A 13 -0.67 12.99 -0.14
N VAL A 14 0.26 13.04 -1.09
CA VAL A 14 1.70 12.96 -0.82
C VAL A 14 2.15 14.01 0.18
N ASP A 15 1.67 15.25 0.09
CA ASP A 15 2.03 16.32 1.03
C ASP A 15 1.67 15.96 2.49
N LYS A 16 0.50 15.33 2.70
CA LYS A 16 0.10 14.85 4.04
C LYS A 16 0.91 13.64 4.47
N SER A 17 1.29 12.77 3.53
CA SER A 17 2.16 11.64 3.83
C SER A 17 3.51 12.11 4.35
N GLU A 18 4.08 13.15 3.75
CA GLU A 18 5.34 13.75 4.16
C GLU A 18 5.19 14.51 5.49
N GLU A 19 4.14 15.32 5.63
CA GLU A 19 3.86 16.08 6.86
C GLU A 19 3.75 15.18 8.09
N TYR A 20 3.06 14.03 7.95
CA TYR A 20 2.83 13.09 9.06
C TYR A 20 3.81 11.92 9.09
N GLY A 21 4.81 11.87 8.21
CA GLY A 21 5.85 10.83 8.20
C GLY A 21 5.33 9.43 7.87
N HIS A 22 4.36 9.30 6.96
CA HIS A 22 3.81 8.04 6.47
C HIS A 22 4.08 7.85 4.97
N MET A 23 3.81 6.63 4.48
CA MET A 23 3.92 6.34 3.04
C MET A 23 2.59 6.48 2.30
N THR A 24 2.72 6.79 1.01
CA THR A 24 1.66 6.61 0.02
C THR A 24 1.64 5.18 -0.52
N ALA A 25 0.48 4.71 -0.98
CA ALA A 25 0.34 3.40 -1.61
C ALA A 25 1.25 3.27 -2.86
N LYS A 26 1.37 4.33 -3.66
CA LYS A 26 2.33 4.41 -4.76
C LYS A 26 3.79 4.20 -4.32
N GLN A 27 4.21 4.81 -3.22
CA GLN A 27 5.57 4.58 -2.67
C GLN A 27 5.76 3.14 -2.19
N ALA A 28 4.73 2.51 -1.61
CA ALA A 28 4.78 1.09 -1.26
C ALA A 28 4.94 0.19 -2.51
N GLY A 29 4.20 0.49 -3.59
CA GLY A 29 4.38 -0.17 -4.90
C GLY A 29 5.80 -0.02 -5.46
N GLN A 30 6.37 1.18 -5.38
CA GLN A 30 7.75 1.44 -5.81
C GLN A 30 8.76 0.64 -4.98
N LEU A 31 8.54 0.51 -3.68
CA LEU A 31 9.40 -0.28 -2.80
C LEU A 31 9.33 -1.78 -3.15
N ALA A 32 8.13 -2.32 -3.41
CA ALA A 32 7.94 -3.70 -3.84
C ALA A 32 8.71 -4.03 -5.13
N ASN A 33 8.63 -3.15 -6.13
CA ASN A 33 9.39 -3.27 -7.37
C ASN A 33 10.90 -3.27 -7.11
N LYS A 34 11.40 -2.27 -6.37
CA LYS A 34 12.83 -2.16 -6.04
C LYS A 34 13.36 -3.38 -5.28
N ALA A 35 12.53 -3.96 -4.42
CA ALA A 35 12.86 -5.15 -3.66
C ALA A 35 12.74 -6.47 -4.44
N ASN A 36 12.24 -6.44 -5.69
CA ASN A 36 11.85 -7.65 -6.44
C ASN A 36 10.94 -8.58 -5.61
N ALA A 37 9.98 -7.99 -4.88
CA ALA A 37 8.97 -8.77 -4.16
C ALA A 37 8.09 -9.55 -5.16
N LYS A 38 7.54 -10.70 -4.74
CA LYS A 38 6.57 -11.43 -5.56
C LYS A 38 5.15 -10.92 -5.35
N GLN A 39 4.82 -10.43 -4.15
CA GLN A 39 3.52 -9.86 -3.80
C GLN A 39 3.69 -8.71 -2.79
N LEU A 40 2.85 -7.69 -2.91
CA LEU A 40 2.74 -6.56 -1.98
C LEU A 40 1.40 -6.64 -1.23
N VAL A 41 1.47 -6.50 0.09
CA VAL A 41 0.31 -6.39 0.96
C VAL A 41 0.35 -5.02 1.63
N LEU A 42 -0.63 -4.19 1.30
CA LEU A 42 -0.77 -2.89 1.93
C LEU A 42 -1.46 -3.03 3.28
N ILE A 43 -0.98 -2.28 4.27
CA ILE A 43 -1.55 -2.20 5.63
C ILE A 43 -1.62 -0.75 6.13
N HIS A 44 -2.15 -0.54 7.33
CA HIS A 44 -2.10 0.74 8.06
C HIS A 44 -2.78 1.91 7.31
N PHE A 45 -4.06 1.72 6.98
CA PHE A 45 -4.85 2.68 6.21
C PHE A 45 -5.39 3.82 7.08
N SER A 46 -5.41 5.04 6.53
CA SER A 46 -6.11 6.16 7.18
C SER A 46 -7.62 5.93 7.19
N ALA A 47 -8.28 6.19 8.32
CA ALA A 47 -9.74 6.10 8.47
C ALA A 47 -10.53 7.04 7.53
N ARG A 48 -9.86 7.93 6.79
CA ARG A 48 -10.48 8.78 5.76
C ARG A 48 -11.05 7.98 4.59
N TYR A 49 -10.46 6.83 4.28
CA TYR A 49 -10.91 6.01 3.16
C TYR A 49 -12.07 5.14 3.59
N LYS A 50 -13.18 5.20 2.86
CA LYS A 50 -14.35 4.34 3.11
C LYS A 50 -14.06 2.87 2.85
N ASN A 51 -13.14 2.60 1.91
CA ASN A 51 -12.62 1.29 1.56
C ASN A 51 -11.20 1.47 1.00
N THR A 52 -10.49 0.37 0.77
CA THR A 52 -9.08 0.40 0.35
C THR A 52 -8.87 0.44 -1.16
N GLN A 53 -9.93 0.55 -1.96
CA GLN A 53 -9.85 0.43 -3.42
C GLN A 53 -8.90 1.48 -4.02
N GLU A 54 -9.00 2.73 -3.58
CA GLU A 54 -8.13 3.82 -4.06
C GLU A 54 -6.65 3.53 -3.79
N LEU A 55 -6.34 2.92 -2.64
CA LEU A 55 -4.97 2.59 -2.26
C LEU A 55 -4.45 1.39 -3.06
N GLU A 56 -5.29 0.39 -3.28
CA GLU A 56 -4.97 -0.77 -4.09
C GLU A 56 -4.65 -0.37 -5.53
N GLU A 57 -5.50 0.46 -6.14
CA GLU A 57 -5.30 1.00 -7.49
C GLU A 57 -4.01 1.84 -7.57
N ASP A 58 -3.79 2.74 -6.61
CA ASP A 58 -2.61 3.62 -6.58
C ASP A 58 -1.29 2.86 -6.45
N ALA A 59 -1.27 1.74 -5.71
CA ALA A 59 -0.10 0.86 -5.67
C ALA A 59 0.03 -0.01 -6.92
N ARG A 60 -1.09 -0.50 -7.49
CA ARG A 60 -1.11 -1.32 -8.70
C ARG A 60 -0.64 -0.59 -9.94
N ASP A 61 -0.80 0.74 -10.02
CA ASP A 61 -0.18 1.57 -11.06
C ASP A 61 1.35 1.39 -11.15
N ILE A 62 1.97 0.91 -10.07
CA ILE A 62 3.41 0.63 -10.00
C ILE A 62 3.69 -0.87 -9.90
N PHE A 63 2.95 -1.62 -9.08
CA PHE A 63 3.19 -3.04 -8.81
C PHE A 63 1.89 -3.85 -8.86
N ASP A 64 1.65 -4.53 -9.99
CA ASP A 64 0.39 -5.23 -10.28
C ASP A 64 -0.06 -6.23 -9.19
N ASN A 65 0.87 -7.01 -8.63
CA ASN A 65 0.55 -8.03 -7.62
C ASN A 65 0.44 -7.43 -6.20
N THR A 66 -0.45 -6.46 -6.06
CA THR A 66 -0.79 -5.79 -4.80
C THR A 66 -2.17 -6.21 -4.31
N ILE A 67 -2.30 -6.39 -2.99
CA ILE A 67 -3.59 -6.55 -2.29
C ILE A 67 -3.63 -5.64 -1.06
N CYS A 68 -4.81 -5.13 -0.71
CA CYS A 68 -5.04 -4.47 0.57
C CYS A 68 -5.44 -5.49 1.64
N SER A 69 -4.82 -5.39 2.81
CA SER A 69 -5.22 -6.21 3.95
C SER A 69 -6.61 -5.84 4.47
N LYS A 70 -7.19 -6.74 5.24
CA LYS A 70 -8.39 -6.50 6.04
C LYS A 70 -8.21 -7.16 7.40
N ASP A 71 -8.96 -6.69 8.38
CA ASP A 71 -8.93 -7.28 9.72
C ASP A 71 -9.17 -8.80 9.63
N PHE A 72 -8.35 -9.54 10.37
CA PHE A 72 -8.34 -11.01 10.41
C PHE A 72 -7.98 -11.71 9.09
N MET A 73 -7.49 -10.99 8.07
CA MET A 73 -6.96 -11.62 6.86
C MET A 73 -5.78 -12.54 7.18
N LYS A 74 -5.76 -13.72 6.55
CA LYS A 74 -4.65 -14.67 6.60
C LYS A 74 -4.03 -14.79 5.22
N ILE A 75 -2.71 -14.85 5.17
CA ILE A 75 -1.92 -15.10 3.96
C ILE A 75 -1.10 -16.35 4.22
N ASN A 76 -1.15 -17.30 3.29
CA ASN A 76 -0.33 -18.49 3.31
C ASN A 76 0.88 -18.26 2.40
N LEU A 77 2.07 -18.59 2.90
CA LEU A 77 3.35 -18.41 2.21
C LEU A 77 3.82 -19.71 1.57
#